data_AF-A0A8S4PHP1-F1
#
_entry.id   AF-A0A8S4PHP1-F1
#
_cell.length_a   1.000
_cell.length_b   1.000
_cell.length_c   1.000
_cell.angle_alpha   90.00
_cell.angle_beta   90.00
_cell.angle_gamma   90.00
#
_symmetry.space_group_name_H-M   'P 1'
#
loop_
_entity.id
_entity.type
_entity.pdbx_description
1 polymer ?
#
loop_
_entity_poly.entity_id
_entity_poly.type
_entity_poly.pdbx_seq_one_letter_code
_entity_poly.pdbx_strand_id
1 'polypeptide(L)'
;MEAVLEEYIRKFLYDKRGEQVFVDLKHAISVKHVQKHGSTTLASTWVNILQHPDNYPTSLYAYKSLKDRTSGVEKVMLKTDDITFTVFMKTGTLTLQGNFAHEWFVQHFKGILDRSESCITDDHSVLSPTRRSYSSNGYRSQASAYTSWRDADITNTEARRQLDERDNSAGSRLYRSTLATEPILPDVDYNAERKIEDGQDDILLGMRSLNMNSELMSRESVHRQLESLNQVGGIKDGPTYIYKLWKSLLDMWISTEGNKVYIVSPFMDADRLADVAEICMNNAWTANNLTAIYARRICDGERTISDLKRDVLTYYNQDEKKKLFVEYKVFSKIIYPVKTFHAKFIATTKDGMADVLVTSANFHGSHFVRSNMETVFFVRMTEQEFLENYINPIKESVQG
;
A
#
# COMPACT_ATOMS: atom_id res chain seq x y z
N MET A 1 -28.86 4.37 9.26
CA MET A 1 -28.49 4.18 7.85
C MET A 1 -28.74 2.73 7.43
N GLU A 2 -28.33 1.76 8.26
CA GLU A 2 -28.46 0.31 8.01
C GLU A 2 -29.81 -0.13 7.43
N ALA A 3 -30.95 0.24 8.04
CA ALA A 3 -32.27 -0.22 7.59
C ALA A 3 -32.61 0.13 6.13
N VAL A 4 -32.05 1.24 5.59
CA VAL A 4 -32.23 1.61 4.17
C VAL A 4 -31.37 0.73 3.27
N LEU A 5 -30.17 0.37 3.71
CA LEU A 5 -29.29 -0.57 3.00
C LEU A 5 -29.83 -2.00 3.05
N GLU A 6 -30.36 -2.45 4.19
CA GLU A 6 -31.03 -3.75 4.31
C GLU A 6 -32.19 -3.88 3.31
N GLU A 7 -33.06 -2.88 3.25
CA GLU A 7 -34.23 -2.92 2.36
C GLU A 7 -33.82 -2.81 0.89
N TYR A 8 -32.79 -2.01 0.56
CA TYR A 8 -32.19 -1.99 -0.77
C TYR A 8 -31.61 -3.36 -1.17
N ILE A 9 -30.90 -4.07 -0.27
CA ILE A 9 -30.35 -5.41 -0.54
C ILE A 9 -31.47 -6.42 -0.77
N ARG A 10 -32.51 -6.43 0.08
CA ARG A 10 -33.67 -7.32 -0.05
C ARG A 10 -34.37 -7.09 -1.40
N LYS A 11 -34.63 -5.82 -1.74
CA LYS A 11 -35.25 -5.45 -3.01
C LYS A 11 -34.39 -5.85 -4.21
N PHE A 12 -33.09 -5.53 -4.21
CA PHE A 12 -32.19 -5.87 -5.31
C PHE A 12 -32.20 -7.38 -5.62
N LEU A 13 -32.11 -8.23 -4.61
CA LEU A 13 -32.07 -9.69 -4.80
C LEU A 13 -33.42 -10.27 -5.20
N TYR A 14 -34.52 -9.70 -4.70
CA TYR A 14 -35.86 -10.05 -5.10
C TYR A 14 -36.15 -9.63 -6.56
N ASP A 15 -35.86 -8.38 -6.93
CA ASP A 15 -36.12 -7.85 -8.27
C ASP A 15 -35.26 -8.52 -9.36
N LYS A 16 -34.00 -8.89 -9.05
CA LYS A 16 -33.09 -9.52 -10.03
C LYS A 16 -33.21 -11.05 -10.11
N ARG A 17 -33.65 -11.73 -9.05
CA ARG A 17 -33.59 -13.21 -8.94
C ARG A 17 -34.76 -13.88 -8.20
N GLY A 18 -35.71 -13.13 -7.64
CA GLY A 18 -36.79 -13.65 -6.80
C GLY A 18 -36.34 -14.10 -5.40
N GLU A 19 -35.09 -13.81 -5.02
CA GLU A 19 -34.45 -14.32 -3.81
C GLU A 19 -34.85 -13.50 -2.58
N GLN A 20 -35.61 -14.10 -1.66
CA GLN A 20 -35.96 -13.47 -0.38
C GLN A 20 -34.86 -13.69 0.67
N VAL A 21 -34.31 -12.62 1.22
CA VAL A 21 -33.21 -12.69 2.19
C VAL A 21 -33.52 -12.01 3.52
N PHE A 22 -32.94 -12.56 4.59
CA PHE A 22 -32.75 -11.92 5.87
C PHE A 22 -31.33 -11.35 5.94
N VAL A 23 -31.20 -10.10 6.38
CA VAL A 23 -29.91 -9.44 6.63
C VAL A 23 -29.72 -9.38 8.15
N ASP A 24 -28.53 -9.73 8.61
CA ASP A 24 -28.15 -9.78 10.02
C ASP A 24 -26.82 -9.07 10.20
N LEU A 25 -26.82 -7.96 10.94
CA LEU A 25 -25.67 -7.07 11.11
C LEU A 25 -24.99 -7.19 12.48
N LYS A 26 -25.52 -8.03 13.39
CA LYS A 26 -25.26 -7.88 14.84
C LYS A 26 -23.87 -8.32 15.32
N HIS A 27 -23.30 -9.35 14.72
CA HIS A 27 -22.03 -9.98 15.19
C HIS A 27 -21.07 -10.31 14.04
N ALA A 28 -21.60 -10.81 12.93
CA ALA A 28 -20.95 -10.83 11.64
C ALA A 28 -22.01 -10.54 10.59
N ILE A 29 -21.73 -9.63 9.66
CA ILE A 29 -22.70 -9.30 8.61
C ILE A 29 -22.98 -10.56 7.83
N SER A 30 -24.25 -10.93 7.73
CA SER A 30 -24.66 -12.10 6.97
C SER A 30 -25.98 -11.88 6.26
N VAL A 31 -25.99 -12.18 4.97
CA VAL A 31 -27.18 -12.17 4.13
C VAL A 31 -27.55 -13.62 3.86
N LYS A 32 -28.70 -14.05 4.39
CA LYS A 32 -29.15 -15.45 4.44
C LYS A 32 -30.45 -15.56 3.65
N HIS A 33 -30.62 -16.57 2.81
CA HIS A 33 -31.93 -16.87 2.21
C HIS A 33 -32.95 -17.18 3.32
N VAL A 34 -34.21 -16.71 3.18
CA VAL A 34 -35.26 -16.85 4.21
C VAL A 34 -35.66 -18.31 4.43
N GLN A 35 -35.58 -19.16 3.41
CA GLN A 35 -35.90 -20.59 3.57
C GLN A 35 -34.75 -21.37 4.20
N LYS A 36 -35.05 -22.25 5.16
CA LYS A 36 -34.07 -23.05 5.94
C LYS A 36 -33.11 -23.91 5.11
N HIS A 37 -33.47 -24.25 3.87
CA HIS A 37 -32.61 -25.02 2.96
C HIS A 37 -31.60 -24.16 2.20
N GLY A 38 -31.75 -22.84 2.21
CA GLY A 38 -30.90 -21.90 1.46
C GLY A 38 -31.26 -21.79 -0.01
N SER A 39 -30.40 -21.14 -0.81
CA SER A 39 -30.48 -21.13 -2.28
C SER A 39 -29.09 -21.19 -2.91
N THR A 40 -28.89 -22.13 -3.83
CA THR A 40 -27.67 -22.19 -4.68
C THR A 40 -27.65 -21.07 -5.73
N THR A 41 -28.82 -20.58 -6.15
CA THR A 41 -28.94 -19.46 -7.11
C THR A 41 -28.49 -18.16 -6.46
N LEU A 42 -28.83 -17.93 -5.18
CA LEU A 42 -28.29 -16.84 -4.37
C LEU A 42 -26.77 -16.96 -4.20
N ALA A 43 -26.23 -18.16 -3.99
CA ALA A 43 -24.78 -18.36 -3.89
C ALA A 43 -24.05 -17.95 -5.18
N SER A 44 -24.50 -18.45 -6.33
CA SER A 44 -23.95 -18.07 -7.64
C SER A 44 -24.12 -16.56 -7.91
N THR A 45 -25.23 -15.97 -7.49
CA THR A 45 -25.47 -14.52 -7.59
C THR A 45 -24.43 -13.74 -6.79
N TRP A 46 -24.11 -14.14 -5.56
CA TRP A 46 -23.04 -13.51 -4.78
C TRP A 46 -21.65 -13.67 -5.40
N VAL A 47 -21.32 -14.85 -5.92
CA VAL A 47 -20.04 -15.08 -6.61
C VAL A 47 -19.92 -14.16 -7.82
N ASN A 48 -20.98 -14.02 -8.63
CA ASN A 48 -21.00 -13.14 -9.80
C ASN A 48 -20.90 -11.65 -9.44
N ILE A 49 -21.62 -11.20 -8.40
CA ILE A 49 -21.56 -9.80 -7.90
C ILE A 49 -20.14 -9.45 -7.44
N LEU A 50 -19.48 -10.35 -6.70
CA LEU A 50 -18.10 -10.14 -6.24
C LEU A 50 -17.13 -10.18 -7.42
N GLN A 51 -17.25 -11.16 -8.33
CA GLN A 51 -16.35 -11.34 -9.49
C GLN A 51 -16.56 -10.34 -10.63
N HIS A 52 -17.51 -9.40 -10.50
CA HIS A 52 -17.75 -8.33 -11.47
C HIS A 52 -16.45 -7.53 -11.75
N PRO A 53 -16.19 -7.11 -13.00
CA PRO A 53 -14.98 -6.36 -13.38
C PRO A 53 -14.68 -5.16 -12.46
N ASP A 54 -15.70 -4.38 -12.14
CA ASP A 54 -15.59 -3.16 -11.31
C ASP A 54 -15.75 -3.41 -9.80
N ASN A 55 -15.73 -4.66 -9.36
CA ASN A 55 -15.75 -5.05 -7.94
C ASN A 55 -14.46 -5.77 -7.55
N TYR A 56 -14.42 -7.10 -7.66
CA TYR A 56 -13.27 -7.93 -7.29
C TYR A 56 -12.98 -8.96 -8.39
N PRO A 57 -12.49 -8.53 -9.57
CA PRO A 57 -12.25 -9.40 -10.71
C PRO A 57 -11.21 -10.48 -10.40
N THR A 58 -11.42 -11.67 -10.95
CA THR A 58 -10.54 -12.85 -10.75
C THR A 58 -9.14 -12.70 -11.34
N SER A 59 -8.88 -11.64 -12.12
CA SER A 59 -7.56 -11.26 -12.62
C SER A 59 -6.68 -10.60 -11.54
N LEU A 60 -7.30 -9.90 -10.57
CA LEU A 60 -6.61 -9.17 -9.49
C LEU A 60 -6.77 -9.87 -8.14
N TYR A 61 -7.93 -10.49 -7.88
CA TYR A 61 -8.30 -11.01 -6.57
C TYR A 61 -8.30 -12.54 -6.51
N ALA A 62 -7.61 -13.09 -5.49
CA ALA A 62 -7.41 -14.53 -5.31
C ALA A 62 -8.58 -15.20 -4.56
N TYR A 63 -9.56 -15.71 -5.31
CA TYR A 63 -10.66 -16.53 -4.78
C TYR A 63 -10.18 -17.93 -4.38
N LYS A 64 -10.68 -18.44 -3.25
CA LYS A 64 -10.42 -19.79 -2.74
C LYS A 64 -11.73 -20.54 -2.56
N SER A 65 -12.01 -21.55 -3.39
CA SER A 65 -13.00 -22.57 -3.01
C SER A 65 -12.40 -23.44 -1.92
N LEU A 66 -13.10 -23.56 -0.80
CA LEU A 66 -12.76 -24.42 0.32
C LEU A 66 -13.93 -25.38 0.56
N LYS A 67 -13.63 -26.67 0.63
CA LYS A 67 -14.59 -27.69 1.09
C LYS A 67 -14.21 -28.11 2.50
N ASP A 68 -15.11 -27.85 3.46
CA ASP A 68 -14.94 -28.38 4.81
C ASP A 68 -14.99 -29.91 4.77
N ARG A 69 -13.97 -30.55 5.33
CA ARG A 69 -13.86 -32.01 5.42
C ARG A 69 -14.91 -32.63 6.36
N THR A 70 -15.46 -31.84 7.27
CA THR A 70 -16.32 -32.28 8.36
C THR A 70 -17.80 -32.16 8.01
N SER A 71 -18.25 -30.98 7.59
CA SER A 71 -19.64 -30.74 7.15
C SER A 71 -19.88 -31.05 5.66
N GLY A 72 -18.82 -31.24 4.87
CA GLY A 72 -18.87 -31.39 3.42
C GLY A 72 -19.26 -30.11 2.66
N VAL A 73 -19.49 -28.99 3.37
CA VAL A 73 -19.95 -27.72 2.80
C VAL A 73 -18.83 -27.07 2.00
N GLU A 74 -19.13 -26.75 0.74
CA GLU A 74 -18.30 -25.91 -0.11
C GLU A 74 -18.60 -24.43 0.12
N LYS A 75 -17.56 -23.62 0.22
CA LYS A 75 -17.63 -22.17 0.36
C LYS A 75 -16.57 -21.49 -0.49
N VAL A 76 -16.95 -20.41 -1.18
CA VAL A 76 -16.03 -19.54 -1.90
C VAL A 76 -15.63 -18.39 -0.98
N MET A 77 -14.33 -18.21 -0.78
CA MET A 77 -13.75 -17.16 0.05
C MET A 77 -12.96 -16.17 -0.81
N LEU A 78 -13.19 -14.88 -0.57
CA LEU A 78 -12.40 -13.76 -1.05
C LEU A 78 -11.87 -13.01 0.18
N LYS A 79 -10.58 -12.68 0.21
CA LYS A 79 -10.00 -11.81 1.22
C LYS A 79 -9.39 -10.57 0.57
N THR A 80 -9.79 -9.40 1.06
CA THR A 80 -9.18 -8.08 0.81
C THR A 80 -8.37 -7.66 2.05
N ASP A 81 -7.76 -6.47 2.02
CA ASP A 81 -6.97 -5.91 3.13
C ASP A 81 -7.74 -5.96 4.47
N ASP A 82 -8.95 -5.39 4.50
CA ASP A 82 -9.75 -5.20 5.72
C ASP A 82 -10.83 -6.28 5.96
N ILE A 83 -11.24 -7.05 4.94
CA ILE A 83 -12.43 -7.93 4.99
C ILE A 83 -12.20 -9.28 4.33
N THR A 84 -12.80 -10.31 4.93
CA THR A 84 -13.01 -11.62 4.30
C THR A 84 -14.50 -11.80 3.98
N PHE A 85 -14.81 -11.93 2.69
CA PHE A 85 -16.11 -12.39 2.19
C PHE A 85 -16.11 -13.92 2.14
N THR A 86 -17.16 -14.56 2.61
CA THR A 86 -17.37 -16.00 2.46
C THR A 86 -18.80 -16.28 1.99
N VAL A 87 -18.92 -16.87 0.80
CA VAL A 87 -20.18 -17.35 0.22
C VAL A 87 -20.30 -18.85 0.44
N PHE A 88 -21.33 -19.29 1.15
CA PHE A 88 -21.60 -20.71 1.40
C PHE A 88 -22.44 -21.29 0.25
N MET A 89 -21.81 -22.10 -0.60
CA MET A 89 -22.38 -22.50 -1.90
C MET A 89 -23.67 -23.32 -1.78
N LYS A 90 -23.82 -24.08 -0.69
CA LYS A 90 -25.02 -24.86 -0.40
C LYS A 90 -26.22 -24.01 0.04
N THR A 91 -25.99 -22.89 0.74
CA THR A 91 -27.06 -22.15 1.41
C THR A 91 -27.37 -20.77 0.81
N GLY A 92 -26.50 -20.23 -0.06
CA GLY A 92 -26.62 -18.85 -0.52
C GLY A 92 -26.24 -17.81 0.52
N THR A 93 -25.73 -18.24 1.68
CA THR A 93 -25.32 -17.31 2.73
C THR A 93 -24.06 -16.59 2.31
N LEU A 94 -24.13 -15.27 2.14
CA LEU A 94 -22.96 -14.40 2.16
C LEU A 94 -22.67 -14.01 3.62
N THR A 95 -21.39 -14.02 3.99
CA THR A 95 -20.90 -13.48 5.27
C THR A 95 -19.70 -12.57 5.02
N LEU A 96 -19.61 -11.47 5.78
CA LEU A 96 -18.46 -10.57 5.80
C LEU A 96 -17.88 -10.54 7.22
N GLN A 97 -16.56 -10.69 7.32
CA GLN A 97 -15.82 -10.72 8.59
C GLN A 97 -14.56 -9.86 8.49
N GLY A 98 -14.25 -9.10 9.54
CA GLY A 98 -13.12 -8.17 9.59
C GLY A 98 -13.39 -7.05 10.60
N ASN A 99 -12.33 -6.42 11.12
CA ASN A 99 -12.42 -5.46 12.23
C ASN A 99 -13.32 -4.25 11.92
N PHE A 100 -13.41 -3.86 10.65
CA PHE A 100 -14.22 -2.73 10.16
C PHE A 100 -15.40 -3.18 9.28
N ALA A 101 -15.76 -4.46 9.29
CA ALA A 101 -16.74 -5.02 8.36
C ALA A 101 -18.09 -4.29 8.38
N HIS A 102 -18.58 -3.88 9.56
CA HIS A 102 -19.82 -3.12 9.72
C HIS A 102 -19.77 -1.75 9.05
N GLU A 103 -18.75 -0.94 9.37
CA GLU A 103 -18.57 0.41 8.82
C GLU A 103 -18.43 0.36 7.28
N TRP A 104 -17.54 -0.51 6.81
CA TRP A 104 -17.27 -0.70 5.38
C TRP A 104 -18.52 -1.16 4.62
N PHE A 105 -19.34 -2.04 5.19
CA PHE A 105 -20.55 -2.54 4.52
C PHE A 105 -21.58 -1.42 4.34
N VAL A 106 -21.77 -0.59 5.37
CA VAL A 106 -22.64 0.59 5.30
C VAL A 106 -22.13 1.61 4.27
N GLN A 107 -20.81 1.79 4.14
CA GLN A 107 -20.21 2.74 3.21
C GLN A 107 -20.14 2.25 1.75
N HIS A 108 -19.84 0.97 1.51
CA HIS A 108 -19.42 0.49 0.19
C HIS A 108 -20.33 -0.58 -0.44
N PHE A 109 -21.13 -1.32 0.35
CA PHE A 109 -21.83 -2.49 -0.20
C PHE A 109 -22.93 -2.13 -1.19
N LYS A 110 -23.58 -0.97 -1.04
CA LYS A 110 -24.52 -0.45 -2.05
C LYS A 110 -23.83 -0.27 -3.41
N GLY A 111 -22.65 0.36 -3.44
CA GLY A 111 -21.91 0.61 -4.67
C GLY A 111 -21.45 -0.66 -5.39
N ILE A 112 -21.23 -1.76 -4.65
CA ILE A 112 -20.93 -3.08 -5.22
C ILE A 112 -22.14 -3.66 -5.95
N LEU A 113 -23.34 -3.49 -5.37
CA LEU A 113 -24.61 -3.89 -5.99
C LEU A 113 -24.95 -3.01 -7.19
N ASP A 114 -24.85 -1.68 -7.05
CA ASP A 114 -25.05 -0.70 -8.13
C ASP A 114 -24.18 -1.03 -9.36
N ARG A 115 -22.88 -1.34 -9.16
CA ARG A 115 -21.98 -1.72 -10.27
C ARG A 115 -22.30 -3.08 -10.88
N SER A 116 -22.91 -4.00 -10.13
CA SER A 116 -23.35 -5.28 -10.68
C SER A 116 -24.69 -5.20 -11.44
N GLU A 117 -25.47 -4.12 -11.27
CA GLU A 117 -26.76 -3.93 -11.92
C GLU A 117 -26.64 -3.81 -13.45
N SER A 118 -25.58 -3.14 -13.93
CA SER A 118 -25.33 -2.85 -15.35
C SER A 118 -24.98 -4.05 -16.23
N CYS A 119 -24.72 -5.23 -15.66
CA CYS A 119 -24.38 -6.45 -16.43
C CYS A 119 -25.39 -7.60 -16.27
N ILE A 120 -26.53 -7.39 -15.61
CA ILE A 120 -27.52 -8.44 -15.34
C ILE A 120 -28.71 -8.42 -16.34
N THR A 121 -28.77 -7.45 -17.25
CA THR A 121 -29.91 -7.25 -18.19
C THR A 121 -29.99 -8.29 -19.31
N ASP A 122 -28.88 -8.89 -19.73
CA ASP A 122 -28.78 -9.61 -21.01
C ASP A 122 -28.26 -11.06 -20.86
N ASP A 123 -29.05 -11.94 -20.25
CA ASP A 123 -29.19 -13.31 -20.79
C ASP A 123 -30.54 -13.94 -20.42
N HIS A 124 -31.35 -14.20 -21.45
CA HIS A 124 -32.62 -14.90 -21.36
C HIS A 124 -32.59 -16.21 -22.18
N SER A 125 -31.49 -16.98 -22.10
CA SER A 125 -31.40 -18.26 -22.81
C SER A 125 -30.58 -19.38 -22.11
N VAL A 126 -30.91 -20.63 -22.50
CA VAL A 126 -30.15 -21.88 -22.27
C VAL A 126 -29.78 -22.28 -20.84
N LEU A 127 -30.69 -22.99 -20.17
CA LEU A 127 -30.32 -24.00 -19.17
C LEU A 127 -29.67 -25.22 -19.85
N SER A 128 -28.43 -25.58 -19.49
CA SER A 128 -27.94 -26.98 -19.51
C SER A 128 -26.60 -27.15 -18.77
N PRO A 129 -26.48 -28.09 -17.80
CA PRO A 129 -25.29 -28.22 -16.96
C PRO A 129 -24.17 -29.03 -17.63
N THR A 130 -23.32 -28.40 -18.45
CA THR A 130 -22.08 -29.04 -18.91
C THR A 130 -21.01 -29.04 -17.80
N ARG A 131 -20.74 -30.23 -17.29
CA ARG A 131 -19.76 -30.54 -16.23
C ARG A 131 -18.31 -30.30 -16.67
N ARG A 132 -17.91 -29.05 -16.91
CA ARG A 132 -16.53 -28.67 -17.24
C ARG A 132 -15.61 -28.92 -16.03
N SER A 133 -14.76 -29.92 -16.14
CA SER A 133 -13.63 -30.12 -15.24
C SER A 133 -12.65 -28.95 -15.38
N TYR A 134 -12.39 -28.22 -14.29
CA TYR A 134 -11.39 -27.15 -14.26
C TYR A 134 -9.99 -27.75 -14.43
N SER A 135 -9.47 -27.70 -15.65
CA SER A 135 -8.10 -28.11 -15.99
C SER A 135 -7.09 -27.14 -15.37
N SER A 136 -5.97 -27.67 -14.88
CA SER A 136 -4.92 -26.95 -14.14
C SER A 136 -4.08 -25.97 -15.00
N ASN A 137 -4.49 -25.69 -16.23
CA ASN A 137 -3.69 -24.93 -17.21
C ASN A 137 -3.54 -23.44 -16.90
N GLY A 138 -4.41 -22.84 -16.07
CA GLY A 138 -4.34 -21.40 -15.73
C GLY A 138 -2.98 -20.97 -15.15
N TYR A 139 -2.38 -21.81 -14.29
CA TYR A 139 -1.07 -21.57 -13.69
C TYR A 139 0.07 -21.48 -14.72
N ARG A 140 -0.06 -22.14 -15.89
CA ARG A 140 1.01 -22.19 -16.89
C ARG A 140 1.14 -20.89 -17.70
N SER A 141 0.05 -20.13 -17.82
CA SER A 141 0.05 -18.83 -18.50
C SER A 141 0.74 -17.74 -17.66
N GLN A 142 0.39 -17.64 -16.36
CA GLN A 142 1.02 -16.67 -15.45
C GLN A 142 2.51 -16.95 -15.24
N ALA A 143 2.91 -18.23 -15.13
CA ALA A 143 4.32 -18.61 -15.10
C ALA A 143 5.09 -18.17 -16.37
N SER A 144 4.47 -18.31 -17.56
CA SER A 144 5.10 -17.90 -18.83
C SER A 144 5.32 -16.38 -18.92
N ALA A 145 4.39 -15.57 -18.42
CA ALA A 145 4.55 -14.12 -18.35
C ALA A 145 5.67 -13.71 -17.38
N TYR A 146 5.84 -14.46 -16.28
CA TYR A 146 6.90 -14.23 -15.30
C TYR A 146 8.30 -14.63 -15.83
N THR A 147 8.43 -15.74 -16.56
CA THR A 147 9.70 -16.08 -17.24
C THR A 147 10.05 -15.07 -18.34
N SER A 148 9.07 -14.55 -19.08
CA SER A 148 9.32 -13.51 -20.10
C SER A 148 9.95 -12.23 -19.54
N TRP A 149 9.68 -11.89 -18.27
CA TRP A 149 10.37 -10.79 -17.58
C TRP A 149 11.78 -11.17 -17.14
N ARG A 150 11.97 -12.41 -16.66
CA ARG A 150 13.27 -12.93 -16.21
C ARG A 150 14.32 -12.88 -17.32
N ASP A 151 13.95 -13.32 -18.51
CA ASP A 151 14.90 -13.47 -19.63
C ASP A 151 15.24 -12.11 -20.29
N ALA A 152 14.38 -11.10 -20.14
CA ALA A 152 14.57 -9.76 -20.69
C ALA A 152 15.42 -8.83 -19.79
N ASP A 153 15.56 -9.13 -18.50
CA ASP A 153 16.30 -8.28 -17.54
C ASP A 153 17.72 -8.79 -17.26
N ILE A 154 17.99 -10.08 -17.50
CA ILE A 154 19.35 -10.66 -17.45
C ILE A 154 20.27 -9.96 -18.45
N THR A 155 19.82 -9.80 -19.70
CA THR A 155 20.58 -9.11 -20.77
C THR A 155 20.84 -7.64 -20.47
N ASN A 156 19.93 -6.99 -19.75
CA ASN A 156 20.07 -5.60 -19.28
C ASN A 156 21.07 -5.48 -18.11
N THR A 157 21.10 -6.50 -17.24
CA THR A 157 22.03 -6.58 -16.10
C THR A 157 23.47 -6.83 -16.54
N GLU A 158 23.69 -7.70 -17.54
CA GLU A 158 25.02 -7.93 -18.13
C GLU A 158 25.55 -6.70 -18.88
N ALA A 159 24.67 -5.94 -19.56
CA ALA A 159 25.02 -4.68 -20.20
C ALA A 159 25.48 -3.61 -19.19
N ARG A 160 24.82 -3.51 -18.03
CA ARG A 160 25.26 -2.62 -16.93
C ARG A 160 26.63 -2.99 -16.36
N ARG A 161 26.88 -4.29 -16.13
CA ARG A 161 28.17 -4.77 -15.63
C ARG A 161 29.35 -4.39 -16.54
N GLN A 162 29.15 -4.41 -17.85
CA GLN A 162 30.16 -4.01 -18.84
C GLN A 162 30.38 -2.49 -18.96
N LEU A 163 29.55 -1.66 -18.33
CA LEU A 163 29.75 -0.22 -18.21
C LEU A 163 30.57 0.13 -16.96
N ASP A 164 30.22 -0.44 -15.80
CA ASP A 164 30.93 -0.21 -14.54
C ASP A 164 32.42 -0.65 -14.59
N GLU A 165 32.75 -1.65 -15.41
CA GLU A 165 34.13 -2.08 -15.66
C GLU A 165 34.96 -1.11 -16.53
N ARG A 166 34.33 -0.15 -17.23
CA ARG A 166 35.03 0.82 -18.08
C ARG A 166 35.43 2.10 -17.35
N ASP A 167 34.54 2.64 -16.51
CA ASP A 167 34.77 3.94 -15.86
C ASP A 167 35.87 3.90 -14.78
N ASN A 168 36.22 2.71 -14.26
CA ASN A 168 37.35 2.49 -13.35
C ASN A 168 38.76 2.71 -13.96
N SER A 169 38.86 3.22 -15.21
CA SER A 169 40.12 3.39 -15.95
C SER A 169 40.56 4.85 -16.20
N ALA A 170 39.73 5.85 -15.91
CA ALA A 170 40.01 7.26 -16.23
C ALA A 170 40.27 8.12 -14.96
N GLY A 171 41.54 8.51 -14.73
CA GLY A 171 41.97 9.12 -13.47
C GLY A 171 42.00 10.66 -13.43
N SER A 172 41.60 11.20 -12.27
CA SER A 172 42.21 12.34 -11.53
C SER A 172 42.61 13.64 -12.26
N ARG A 173 42.07 14.77 -11.78
CA ARG A 173 42.82 16.04 -11.60
C ARG A 173 42.17 16.98 -10.58
N LEU A 174 43.00 17.85 -9.98
CA LEU A 174 42.60 18.80 -8.93
C LEU A 174 42.00 20.09 -9.52
N TYR A 175 41.22 20.82 -8.70
CA TYR A 175 41.34 22.28 -8.60
C TYR A 175 41.09 22.77 -7.16
N ARG A 176 41.28 24.07 -6.90
CA ARG A 176 41.70 24.61 -5.59
C ARG A 176 40.99 25.93 -5.23
N SER A 177 40.37 25.97 -4.04
CA SER A 177 40.11 27.11 -3.13
C SER A 177 39.94 28.54 -3.68
N THR A 178 38.82 29.18 -3.29
CA THR A 178 38.82 30.57 -2.78
C THR A 178 37.68 30.83 -1.78
N LEU A 179 37.88 31.80 -0.88
CA LEU A 179 36.90 32.32 0.10
C LEU A 179 36.22 33.60 -0.44
N ALA A 180 35.02 33.95 0.07
CA ALA A 180 34.72 35.30 0.60
C ALA A 180 33.28 35.46 1.16
N THR A 181 33.19 36.11 2.34
CA THR A 181 32.11 37.00 2.87
C THR A 181 30.63 36.63 2.77
N GLU A 182 29.98 36.61 3.95
CA GLU A 182 28.53 36.77 4.15
C GLU A 182 28.08 38.24 4.00
N PRO A 183 26.79 38.50 3.72
CA PRO A 183 26.09 39.73 4.06
C PRO A 183 25.11 39.53 5.24
N ILE A 184 25.16 40.45 6.21
CA ILE A 184 24.20 40.51 7.34
C ILE A 184 22.85 41.07 6.85
N LEU A 185 21.74 40.51 7.33
CA LEU A 185 20.38 41.07 7.18
C LEU A 185 19.76 41.36 8.56
N PRO A 186 18.88 42.37 8.67
CA PRO A 186 18.37 42.86 9.96
C PRO A 186 17.18 42.04 10.49
N ASP A 187 16.93 42.17 11.80
CA ASP A 187 15.76 41.62 12.49
C ASP A 187 14.42 42.11 11.90
N VAL A 188 13.42 41.22 11.89
CA VAL A 188 12.02 41.53 11.54
C VAL A 188 11.10 40.99 12.64
N ASP A 189 10.26 41.87 13.18
CA ASP A 189 9.34 41.60 14.29
C ASP A 189 8.21 40.63 13.89
N TYR A 190 8.09 39.52 14.63
CA TYR A 190 7.15 38.43 14.36
C TYR A 190 5.85 38.59 15.19
N ASN A 191 5.08 39.64 14.89
CA ASN A 191 3.76 39.87 15.51
C ASN A 191 2.69 40.26 14.47
N ALA A 192 2.34 39.34 13.57
CA ALA A 192 1.30 39.53 12.57
C ALA A 192 0.55 38.23 12.21
N GLU A 193 -0.22 37.68 13.15
CA GLU A 193 -1.22 36.64 12.82
C GLU A 193 -2.30 37.23 11.89
N ARG A 194 -2.33 36.83 10.61
CA ARG A 194 -3.51 37.01 9.75
C ARG A 194 -3.61 35.96 8.65
N LYS A 195 -4.86 35.64 8.32
CA LYS A 195 -5.24 34.67 7.29
C LYS A 195 -4.89 35.21 5.90
N ILE A 196 -4.34 34.33 5.06
CA ILE A 196 -4.30 34.41 3.59
C ILE A 196 -4.58 32.95 3.18
N GLU A 197 -5.83 32.59 2.88
CA GLU A 197 -6.49 32.71 1.56
C GLU A 197 -5.85 31.80 0.50
N ASP A 198 -6.60 30.77 0.11
CA ASP A 198 -6.24 29.73 -0.84
C ASP A 198 -6.18 30.25 -2.29
N GLY A 199 -5.43 29.55 -3.16
CA GLY A 199 -5.68 29.65 -4.63
C GLY A 199 -4.50 29.74 -5.59
N GLN A 200 -3.24 29.51 -5.19
CA GLN A 200 -2.09 29.58 -6.13
C GLN A 200 -1.05 28.44 -6.14
N ASP A 201 -1.05 27.50 -5.19
CA ASP A 201 -0.03 26.42 -5.16
C ASP A 201 -0.35 25.23 -6.11
N ASP A 202 -1.61 25.02 -6.52
CA ASP A 202 -2.06 23.82 -7.28
C ASP A 202 -1.38 23.61 -8.65
N ILE A 203 -0.88 24.67 -9.28
CA ILE A 203 -0.37 24.61 -10.67
C ILE A 203 1.05 24.03 -10.73
N LEU A 204 1.78 23.95 -9.62
CA LEU A 204 3.17 23.47 -9.60
C LEU A 204 3.33 21.94 -9.45
N LEU A 205 2.24 21.19 -9.25
CA LEU A 205 2.25 19.74 -9.10
C LEU A 205 2.46 18.96 -10.43
N GLY A 206 2.43 19.64 -11.58
CA GLY A 206 2.24 19.00 -12.89
C GLY A 206 3.47 18.38 -13.60
N MET A 207 4.71 18.63 -13.16
CA MET A 207 5.92 18.23 -13.92
C MET A 207 7.09 17.74 -13.05
N ARG A 208 6.88 16.68 -12.26
CA ARG A 208 7.99 16.01 -11.57
C ARG A 208 8.73 15.07 -12.54
N SER A 209 9.98 15.40 -12.87
CA SER A 209 10.86 14.49 -13.63
C SER A 209 11.29 13.35 -12.71
N LEU A 210 10.88 12.12 -13.03
CA LEU A 210 11.06 10.91 -12.19
C LEU A 210 12.51 10.38 -12.17
N ASN A 211 13.51 11.26 -12.29
CA ASN A 211 14.93 10.89 -12.24
C ASN A 211 15.42 10.78 -10.79
N MET A 212 14.86 9.80 -10.08
CA MET A 212 15.10 9.60 -8.65
C MET A 212 16.59 9.44 -8.26
N ASN A 213 17.44 9.08 -9.23
CA ASN A 213 18.87 8.84 -9.05
C ASN A 213 19.71 10.09 -8.77
N SER A 214 19.29 11.29 -9.21
CA SER A 214 20.04 12.54 -8.94
C SER A 214 19.90 13.02 -7.49
N GLU A 215 18.93 12.49 -6.75
CA GLU A 215 18.65 12.87 -5.36
C GLU A 215 19.33 11.97 -4.31
N LEU A 216 19.93 10.84 -4.69
CA LEU A 216 20.52 9.91 -3.72
C LEU A 216 21.90 10.36 -3.21
N MET A 217 22.29 9.84 -2.05
CA MET A 217 23.60 10.01 -1.43
C MET A 217 24.45 8.76 -1.67
N SER A 218 25.77 8.93 -1.88
CA SER A 218 26.68 7.78 -1.96
C SER A 218 26.70 6.99 -0.64
N ARG A 219 27.03 5.70 -0.70
CA ARG A 219 27.00 4.81 0.49
C ARG A 219 27.90 5.33 1.61
N GLU A 220 29.05 5.87 1.27
CA GLU A 220 30.05 6.47 2.17
C GLU A 220 29.58 7.82 2.73
N SER A 221 28.72 8.53 2.01
CA SER A 221 28.07 9.75 2.49
C SER A 221 26.98 9.42 3.52
N VAL A 222 26.17 8.39 3.25
CA VAL A 222 25.15 7.86 4.19
C VAL A 222 25.80 7.37 5.48
N HIS A 223 26.82 6.51 5.40
CA HIS A 223 27.49 5.96 6.59
C HIS A 223 28.03 7.07 7.50
N ARG A 224 28.70 8.11 6.94
CA ARG A 224 29.16 9.27 7.72
C ARG A 224 28.02 10.07 8.37
N GLN A 225 26.83 10.12 7.77
CA GLN A 225 25.67 10.72 8.46
C GLN A 225 25.19 9.85 9.62
N LEU A 226 25.08 8.54 9.42
CA LEU A 226 24.68 7.61 10.48
C LEU A 226 25.66 7.64 11.67
N GLU A 227 26.96 7.62 11.41
CA GLU A 227 28.01 7.74 12.43
C GLU A 227 27.92 9.04 13.24
N SER A 228 27.61 10.16 12.58
CA SER A 228 27.38 11.45 13.23
C SER A 228 26.09 11.48 14.06
N LEU A 229 25.01 10.86 13.57
CA LEU A 229 23.71 10.83 14.25
C LEU A 229 23.67 9.84 15.42
N ASN A 230 24.48 8.77 15.39
CA ASN A 230 24.52 7.74 16.43
C ASN A 230 25.13 8.22 17.77
N GLN A 231 25.79 9.38 17.79
CA GLN A 231 26.44 9.90 19.00
C GLN A 231 25.54 10.82 19.83
N VAL A 232 24.78 11.72 19.18
CA VAL A 232 23.96 12.75 19.86
C VAL A 232 22.65 13.05 19.10
N GLY A 233 22.43 12.46 17.92
CA GLY A 233 21.40 12.95 16.98
C GLY A 233 21.66 14.39 16.53
N GLY A 234 20.60 15.13 16.23
CA GLY A 234 20.64 16.57 16.04
C GLY A 234 19.35 17.15 15.47
N ILE A 235 19.35 18.46 15.23
CA ILE A 235 18.34 19.15 14.44
C ILE A 235 18.90 19.37 13.03
N LYS A 236 18.12 19.08 11.99
CA LYS A 236 18.53 19.11 10.58
C LYS A 236 17.41 19.64 9.71
N ASP A 237 17.76 20.24 8.57
CA ASP A 237 16.76 20.68 7.58
C ASP A 237 16.09 19.47 6.90
N GLY A 238 14.76 19.47 6.90
CA GLY A 238 13.94 18.41 6.33
C GLY A 238 14.21 18.15 4.85
N PRO A 239 14.00 19.14 3.94
CA PRO A 239 14.23 18.98 2.50
C PRO A 239 15.67 18.56 2.12
N THR A 240 16.69 19.25 2.62
CA THR A 240 18.07 19.10 2.11
C THR A 240 18.85 17.98 2.80
N TYR A 241 18.49 17.61 4.03
CA TYR A 241 19.20 16.59 4.81
C TYR A 241 18.35 15.34 5.06
N ILE A 242 17.23 15.45 5.78
CA ILE A 242 16.47 14.27 6.24
C ILE A 242 15.85 13.54 5.05
N TYR A 243 15.23 14.28 4.12
CA TYR A 243 14.61 13.70 2.94
C TYR A 243 15.62 12.90 2.10
N LYS A 244 16.79 13.51 1.88
CA LYS A 244 17.89 12.94 1.11
C LYS A 244 18.48 11.69 1.76
N LEU A 245 18.73 11.76 3.07
CA LEU A 245 19.25 10.63 3.85
C LEU A 245 18.28 9.45 3.83
N TRP A 246 16.98 9.71 4.00
CA TRP A 246 15.94 8.69 4.02
C TRP A 246 15.77 7.96 2.68
N LYS A 247 15.66 8.68 1.54
CA LYS A 247 15.60 8.03 0.22
C LYS A 247 16.81 7.13 -0.01
N SER A 248 17.99 7.59 0.40
CA SER A 248 19.25 6.85 0.29
C SER A 248 19.31 5.62 1.21
N LEU A 249 18.73 5.68 2.40
CA LEU A 249 18.61 4.54 3.31
C LEU A 249 17.58 3.53 2.82
N LEU A 250 16.41 3.96 2.36
CA LEU A 250 15.41 3.06 1.78
C LEU A 250 15.95 2.33 0.55
N ASP A 251 16.62 3.04 -0.38
CA ASP A 251 17.25 2.40 -1.53
C ASP A 251 18.34 1.40 -1.11
N MET A 252 19.24 1.77 -0.22
CA MET A 252 20.28 0.87 0.29
C MET A 252 19.70 -0.35 1.03
N TRP A 253 18.65 -0.17 1.82
CA TRP A 253 18.06 -1.25 2.62
C TRP A 253 17.12 -2.14 1.81
N ILE A 254 16.42 -1.61 0.81
CA ILE A 254 15.57 -2.40 -0.10
C ILE A 254 16.44 -3.13 -1.14
N SER A 255 17.53 -2.54 -1.62
CA SER A 255 18.49 -3.21 -2.54
C SER A 255 19.30 -4.35 -1.90
N THR A 256 19.41 -4.40 -0.57
CA THR A 256 20.25 -5.37 0.14
C THR A 256 19.47 -6.65 0.52
N GLU A 257 19.85 -7.79 -0.06
CA GLU A 257 19.20 -9.09 0.21
C GLU A 257 19.19 -9.48 1.71
N GLY A 258 18.08 -10.07 2.17
CA GLY A 258 17.89 -10.53 3.56
C GLY A 258 17.38 -9.45 4.53
N ASN A 259 17.34 -8.19 4.13
CA ASN A 259 16.83 -7.10 4.95
C ASN A 259 15.29 -7.13 5.07
N LYS A 260 14.77 -6.78 6.24
CA LYS A 260 13.34 -6.45 6.45
C LYS A 260 13.25 -4.96 6.68
N VAL A 261 12.52 -4.22 5.83
CA VAL A 261 12.45 -2.75 5.85
C VAL A 261 11.08 -2.29 6.35
N TYR A 262 11.09 -1.35 7.28
CA TYR A 262 9.90 -0.82 7.94
C TYR A 262 9.84 0.69 7.76
N ILE A 263 8.67 1.21 7.39
CA ILE A 263 8.36 2.64 7.37
C ILE A 263 7.24 2.87 8.39
N VAL A 264 7.41 3.86 9.27
CA VAL A 264 6.42 4.22 10.29
C VAL A 264 6.23 5.72 10.29
N SER A 265 5.03 6.19 9.95
CA SER A 265 4.66 7.61 10.08
C SER A 265 3.14 7.74 10.14
N PRO A 266 2.58 8.54 11.07
CA PRO A 266 1.13 8.71 11.19
C PRO A 266 0.54 9.44 9.97
N PHE A 267 1.30 10.36 9.40
CA PHE A 267 0.91 11.18 8.25
C PHE A 267 1.84 10.90 7.07
N MET A 268 1.30 10.89 5.86
CA MET A 268 1.96 10.55 4.60
C MET A 268 1.20 11.20 3.46
N ASP A 269 1.83 11.59 2.36
CA ASP A 269 1.17 12.04 1.13
C ASP A 269 1.39 11.07 -0.06
N ALA A 270 0.73 11.35 -1.19
CA ALA A 270 0.83 10.55 -2.41
C ALA A 270 2.23 10.62 -3.05
N ASP A 271 2.83 11.80 -3.05
CA ASP A 271 4.14 12.08 -3.65
C ASP A 271 5.24 11.23 -2.99
N ARG A 272 5.24 11.18 -1.66
CA ARG A 272 6.15 10.38 -0.83
C ARG A 272 5.87 8.89 -0.89
N LEU A 273 4.60 8.48 -1.02
CA LEU A 273 4.26 7.08 -1.27
C LEU A 273 4.72 6.63 -2.68
N ALA A 274 4.71 7.53 -3.68
CA ALA A 274 5.30 7.28 -4.99
C ALA A 274 6.84 7.21 -4.95
N ASP A 275 7.52 8.09 -4.21
CA ASP A 275 8.97 7.98 -3.99
C ASP A 275 9.36 6.60 -3.41
N VAL A 276 8.56 6.02 -2.48
CA VAL A 276 8.75 4.63 -2.00
C VAL A 276 8.49 3.58 -3.10
N ALA A 277 7.47 3.81 -3.94
CA ALA A 277 7.14 2.92 -5.05
C ALA A 277 8.24 2.88 -6.12
N GLU A 278 8.88 4.01 -6.41
CA GLU A 278 10.03 4.09 -7.33
C GLU A 278 11.26 3.38 -6.77
N ILE A 279 11.57 3.53 -5.49
CA ILE A 279 12.64 2.75 -4.82
C ILE A 279 12.37 1.24 -4.96
N CYS A 280 11.11 0.82 -4.78
CA CYS A 280 10.73 -0.58 -4.94
C CYS A 280 10.84 -1.06 -6.39
N MET A 281 10.44 -0.25 -7.38
CA MET A 281 10.53 -0.60 -8.80
C MET A 281 11.98 -0.66 -9.30
N ASN A 282 12.82 0.30 -8.90
CA ASN A 282 14.25 0.30 -9.22
C ASN A 282 14.98 -0.92 -8.64
N ASN A 283 14.46 -1.47 -7.53
CA ASN A 283 14.97 -2.65 -6.83
C ASN A 283 13.99 -3.85 -6.93
N ALA A 284 13.33 -4.04 -8.08
CA ALA A 284 12.20 -4.97 -8.25
C ALA A 284 12.43 -6.40 -7.72
N TRP A 285 13.66 -6.91 -7.88
CA TRP A 285 14.10 -8.23 -7.41
C TRP A 285 14.05 -8.36 -5.88
N THR A 286 14.53 -7.36 -5.15
CA THR A 286 14.61 -7.35 -3.68
C THR A 286 13.49 -6.56 -3.01
N ALA A 287 12.58 -5.94 -3.77
CA ALA A 287 11.40 -5.19 -3.27
C ALA A 287 10.51 -5.95 -2.26
N ASN A 288 10.63 -7.27 -2.16
CA ASN A 288 9.99 -8.05 -1.08
C ASN A 288 10.48 -7.67 0.33
N ASN A 289 11.69 -7.10 0.43
CA ASN A 289 12.30 -6.60 1.66
C ASN A 289 11.45 -5.53 2.36
N LEU A 290 10.70 -4.71 1.59
CA LEU A 290 9.69 -3.81 2.17
C LEU A 290 8.65 -4.66 2.92
N THR A 291 8.72 -4.63 4.25
CA THR A 291 8.02 -5.56 5.12
C THR A 291 6.72 -4.98 5.65
N ALA A 292 6.73 -3.71 6.07
CA ALA A 292 5.53 -2.98 6.46
C ALA A 292 5.67 -1.45 6.30
N ILE A 293 4.57 -0.79 5.98
CA ILE A 293 4.37 0.65 6.08
C ILE A 293 3.23 0.89 7.08
N TYR A 294 3.54 1.42 8.27
CA TYR A 294 2.52 1.75 9.26
C TYR A 294 2.08 3.20 9.07
N ALA A 295 0.80 3.40 8.72
CA ALA A 295 0.18 4.70 8.51
C ALA A 295 -1.20 4.77 9.19
N ARG A 296 -1.68 5.98 9.54
CA ARG A 296 -3.08 6.15 9.96
C ARG A 296 -4.01 6.03 8.74
N ARG A 297 -5.28 5.66 8.96
CA ARG A 297 -6.31 5.60 7.89
C ARG A 297 -6.55 6.97 7.23
N ILE A 298 -6.53 8.03 8.02
CA ILE A 298 -6.50 9.44 7.59
C ILE A 298 -5.07 9.93 7.82
N CYS A 299 -4.38 10.34 6.76
CA CYS A 299 -2.92 10.56 6.78
C CYS A 299 -2.46 11.84 6.07
N ASP A 300 -3.32 12.53 5.34
CA ASP A 300 -3.04 13.77 4.59
C ASP A 300 -4.25 14.70 4.72
N GLY A 301 -4.23 15.61 5.71
CA GLY A 301 -5.39 16.43 6.05
C GLY A 301 -6.62 15.57 6.41
N GLU A 302 -7.70 15.71 5.64
CA GLU A 302 -8.91 14.88 5.72
C GLU A 302 -8.85 13.60 4.85
N ARG A 303 -7.84 13.47 3.99
CA ARG A 303 -7.74 12.42 2.97
C ARG A 303 -7.34 11.08 3.57
N THR A 304 -7.87 10.01 2.99
CA THR A 304 -7.54 8.66 3.41
C THR A 304 -6.36 8.08 2.65
N ILE A 305 -5.69 7.10 3.24
CA ILE A 305 -4.65 6.31 2.57
C ILE A 305 -5.12 5.63 1.28
N SER A 306 -6.43 5.38 1.12
CA SER A 306 -7.03 4.88 -0.12
C SER A 306 -7.08 5.94 -1.23
N ASP A 307 -7.21 7.22 -0.86
CA ASP A 307 -7.10 8.33 -1.80
C ASP A 307 -5.66 8.47 -2.31
N LEU A 308 -4.68 8.31 -1.41
CA LEU A 308 -3.26 8.29 -1.78
C LEU A 308 -2.92 7.09 -2.68
N LYS A 309 -3.41 5.89 -2.37
CA LYS A 309 -3.24 4.70 -3.24
C LYS A 309 -3.74 5.02 -4.66
N ARG A 310 -4.93 5.62 -4.80
CA ARG A 310 -5.51 6.02 -6.10
C ARG A 310 -4.65 7.05 -6.82
N ASP A 311 -4.24 8.11 -6.14
CA ASP A 311 -3.45 9.20 -6.72
C ASP A 311 -2.08 8.71 -7.19
N VAL A 312 -1.38 7.86 -6.41
CA VAL A 312 -0.10 7.24 -6.81
C VAL A 312 -0.23 6.41 -8.08
N LEU A 313 -1.36 5.70 -8.28
CA LEU A 313 -1.60 4.95 -9.52
C LEU A 313 -1.80 5.86 -10.74
N THR A 314 -2.12 7.15 -10.55
CA THR A 314 -2.24 8.09 -11.68
C THR A 314 -0.89 8.41 -12.32
N TYR A 315 0.21 8.47 -11.53
CA TYR A 315 1.57 8.63 -12.07
C TYR A 315 1.98 7.48 -13.01
N TYR A 316 1.35 6.31 -12.86
CA TYR A 316 1.58 5.12 -13.67
C TYR A 316 0.42 4.80 -14.63
N ASN A 317 -0.41 5.80 -14.98
CA ASN A 317 -1.63 5.61 -15.79
C ASN A 317 -1.43 4.97 -17.17
N GLN A 318 -0.21 5.00 -17.71
CA GLN A 318 0.13 4.43 -19.01
C GLN A 318 0.81 3.04 -18.92
N ASP A 319 1.05 2.53 -17.71
CA ASP A 319 1.79 1.29 -17.45
C ASP A 319 1.11 0.43 -16.38
N GLU A 320 0.14 -0.38 -16.82
CA GLU A 320 -0.58 -1.33 -15.99
C GLU A 320 0.33 -2.35 -15.28
N LYS A 321 1.53 -2.62 -15.82
CA LYS A 321 2.49 -3.53 -15.17
C LYS A 321 3.13 -2.86 -13.96
N LYS A 322 3.42 -1.56 -14.02
CA LYS A 322 3.85 -0.76 -12.86
C LYS A 322 2.74 -0.62 -11.84
N LYS A 323 1.49 -0.33 -12.25
CA LYS A 323 0.34 -0.30 -11.33
C LYS A 323 0.25 -1.59 -10.50
N LEU A 324 0.17 -2.74 -11.17
CA LEU A 324 0.08 -4.05 -10.52
C LEU A 324 1.30 -4.36 -9.65
N PHE A 325 2.51 -3.92 -10.04
CA PHE A 325 3.70 -4.03 -9.19
C PHE A 325 3.54 -3.21 -7.91
N VAL A 326 3.13 -1.94 -8.00
CA VAL A 326 2.99 -1.03 -6.85
C VAL A 326 1.90 -1.52 -5.89
N GLU A 327 0.76 -1.97 -6.42
CA GLU A 327 -0.30 -2.60 -5.62
C GLU A 327 0.22 -3.82 -4.85
N TYR A 328 0.88 -4.75 -5.56
CA TYR A 328 1.32 -6.02 -4.97
C TYR A 328 2.55 -5.89 -4.05
N LYS A 329 3.48 -4.96 -4.33
CA LYS A 329 4.75 -4.83 -3.61
C LYS A 329 4.76 -3.75 -2.54
N VAL A 330 3.97 -2.69 -2.70
CA VAL A 330 3.96 -1.50 -1.82
C VAL A 330 2.65 -1.39 -1.06
N PHE A 331 1.51 -1.36 -1.76
CA PHE A 331 0.22 -1.13 -1.11
C PHE A 331 -0.23 -2.31 -0.22
N SER A 332 0.14 -3.54 -0.58
CA SER A 332 -0.06 -4.75 0.23
C SER A 332 0.75 -4.77 1.54
N LYS A 333 1.72 -3.85 1.69
CA LYS A 333 2.57 -3.70 2.89
C LYS A 333 2.04 -2.64 3.83
N ILE A 334 1.01 -1.88 3.44
CA ILE A 334 0.45 -0.83 4.29
C ILE A 334 -0.43 -1.47 5.37
N ILE A 335 -0.14 -1.13 6.62
CA ILE A 335 -0.83 -1.60 7.83
C ILE A 335 -1.47 -0.39 8.51
N TYR A 336 -2.71 -0.55 8.95
CA TYR A 336 -3.47 0.48 9.67
C TYR A 336 -3.57 0.12 11.17
N PRO A 337 -2.79 0.76 12.05
CA PRO A 337 -2.96 0.64 13.50
C PRO A 337 -4.37 1.05 13.95
N VAL A 338 -4.99 0.22 14.80
CA VAL A 338 -6.27 0.55 15.46
C VAL A 338 -6.09 1.65 16.52
N LYS A 339 -4.90 1.72 17.14
CA LYS A 339 -4.51 2.80 18.05
C LYS A 339 -3.89 3.95 17.26
N THR A 340 -4.21 5.19 17.62
CA THR A 340 -3.49 6.36 17.10
C THR A 340 -2.05 6.39 17.64
N PHE A 341 -1.06 6.30 16.74
CA PHE A 341 0.35 6.48 17.06
C PHE A 341 0.85 7.84 16.53
N HIS A 342 2.01 8.31 16.99
CA HIS A 342 2.64 9.55 16.47
C HIS A 342 4.16 9.44 16.22
N ALA A 343 4.78 8.30 16.49
CA ALA A 343 6.18 8.04 16.16
C ALA A 343 6.42 8.14 14.64
N LYS A 344 7.56 8.70 14.23
CA LYS A 344 8.03 8.67 12.84
C LYS A 344 9.45 8.10 12.80
N PHE A 345 9.62 7.02 12.04
CA PHE A 345 10.93 6.40 11.83
C PHE A 345 10.92 5.52 10.59
N ILE A 346 12.12 5.23 10.10
CA ILE A 346 12.39 4.04 9.27
C ILE A 346 13.29 3.09 10.03
N ALA A 347 13.21 1.82 9.67
CA ALA A 347 14.17 0.82 10.14
C ALA A 347 14.49 -0.20 9.05
N THR A 348 15.65 -0.82 9.19
CA THR A 348 15.90 -2.15 8.64
C THR A 348 16.30 -3.12 9.75
N THR A 349 15.91 -4.38 9.62
CA THR A 349 16.43 -5.46 10.46
C THR A 349 17.14 -6.50 9.60
N LYS A 350 18.34 -6.90 10.00
CA LYS A 350 19.18 -7.88 9.32
C LYS A 350 20.03 -8.62 10.37
N ASP A 351 20.21 -9.92 10.20
CA ASP A 351 21.14 -10.75 10.98
C ASP A 351 20.99 -10.62 12.52
N GLY A 352 19.74 -10.42 12.99
CA GLY A 352 19.41 -10.26 14.41
C GLY A 352 19.58 -8.84 14.97
N MET A 353 20.01 -7.87 14.15
CA MET A 353 20.16 -6.46 14.50
C MET A 353 19.12 -5.59 13.81
N ALA A 354 18.84 -4.42 14.37
CA ALA A 354 17.97 -3.38 13.85
C ALA A 354 18.70 -2.04 13.78
N ASP A 355 18.65 -1.40 12.62
CA ASP A 355 19.14 -0.04 12.35
C ASP A 355 17.93 0.88 12.15
N VAL A 356 17.77 1.88 13.02
CA VAL A 356 16.57 2.74 13.08
C VAL A 356 16.95 4.21 12.96
N LEU A 357 16.37 4.92 11.98
CA LEU A 357 16.44 6.38 11.89
C LEU A 357 15.10 6.96 12.36
N VAL A 358 15.12 7.66 13.49
CA VAL A 358 13.94 8.28 14.12
C VAL A 358 13.96 9.79 13.88
N THR A 359 12.80 10.40 13.65
CA THR A 359 12.69 11.84 13.39
C THR A 359 11.35 12.42 13.87
N SER A 360 11.26 13.74 14.01
CA SER A 360 9.99 14.47 14.15
C SER A 360 9.26 14.72 12.81
N ALA A 361 9.94 14.55 11.67
CA ALA A 361 9.33 14.71 10.35
C ALA A 361 8.32 13.59 10.04
N ASN A 362 7.11 13.94 9.58
CA ASN A 362 6.17 12.95 9.01
C ASN A 362 6.53 12.63 7.56
N PHE A 363 5.91 11.60 6.98
CA PHE A 363 6.14 11.18 5.59
C PHE A 363 5.46 12.03 4.53
N HIS A 364 5.55 13.35 4.70
CA HIS A 364 4.65 14.34 4.13
C HIS A 364 5.40 15.62 3.71
N GLY A 365 5.05 16.21 2.58
CA GLY A 365 5.75 17.31 1.90
C GLY A 365 5.88 18.59 2.70
N SER A 366 5.01 18.82 3.70
CA SER A 366 5.16 19.91 4.68
C SER A 366 6.49 19.86 5.45
N HIS A 367 7.15 18.70 5.51
CA HIS A 367 8.47 18.51 6.13
C HIS A 367 9.63 18.51 5.12
N PHE A 368 9.34 18.47 3.80
CA PHE A 368 10.35 18.16 2.77
C PHE A 368 10.30 19.05 1.51
N VAL A 369 9.38 20.00 1.41
CA VAL A 369 9.28 20.96 0.29
C VAL A 369 9.74 22.36 0.71
N ARG A 370 9.35 22.81 1.92
CA ARG A 370 9.79 24.08 2.52
C ARG A 370 10.81 23.78 3.62
N SER A 371 11.79 24.66 3.81
CA SER A 371 12.80 24.47 4.87
C SER A 371 12.11 24.40 6.23
N ASN A 372 12.44 23.35 6.98
CA ASN A 372 11.82 23.03 8.26
C ASN A 372 12.86 22.28 9.10
N MET A 373 13.04 22.72 10.35
CA MET A 373 14.13 22.26 11.22
C MET A 373 13.63 21.15 12.14
N GLU A 374 14.05 19.93 11.81
CA GLU A 374 13.48 18.69 12.32
C GLU A 374 14.50 17.93 13.16
N THR A 375 14.04 17.34 14.27
CA THR A 375 14.87 16.44 15.07
C THR A 375 15.10 15.14 14.32
N VAL A 376 16.31 14.59 14.40
CA VAL A 376 16.67 13.29 13.84
C VAL A 376 17.77 12.63 14.66
N PHE A 377 17.63 11.34 14.91
CA PHE A 377 18.68 10.51 15.51
C PHE A 377 18.70 9.12 14.89
N PHE A 378 19.86 8.48 14.96
CA PHE A 378 20.05 7.11 14.52
C PHE A 378 20.38 6.24 15.73
N VAL A 379 19.85 5.02 15.77
CA VAL A 379 20.09 4.06 16.84
C VAL A 379 20.15 2.64 16.29
N ARG A 380 21.11 1.86 16.79
CA ARG A 380 21.26 0.43 16.54
C ARG A 380 20.89 -0.35 17.80
N MET A 381 20.05 -1.37 17.65
CA MET A 381 19.58 -2.26 18.73
C MET A 381 19.40 -3.68 18.18
N THR A 382 19.01 -4.67 18.99
CA THR A 382 18.66 -6.00 18.48
C THR A 382 17.32 -5.98 17.72
N GLU A 383 17.11 -6.94 16.81
CA GLU A 383 15.82 -7.12 16.14
C GLU A 383 14.70 -7.37 17.18
N GLN A 384 14.99 -8.05 18.29
CA GLN A 384 14.02 -8.29 19.36
C GLN A 384 13.61 -6.99 20.05
N GLU A 385 14.56 -6.18 20.52
CA GLU A 385 14.26 -4.89 21.17
C GLU A 385 13.49 -3.95 20.25
N PHE A 386 13.82 -3.92 18.96
CA PHE A 386 13.08 -3.14 17.97
C PHE A 386 11.64 -3.63 17.80
N LEU A 387 11.44 -4.94 17.66
CA LEU A 387 10.10 -5.51 17.51
C LEU A 387 9.25 -5.30 18.77
N GLU A 388 9.82 -5.49 19.96
CA GLU A 388 9.12 -5.36 21.23
C GLU A 388 8.80 -3.91 21.62
N ASN A 389 9.73 -2.96 21.41
CA ASN A 389 9.57 -1.58 21.89
C ASN A 389 9.03 -0.61 20.82
N TYR A 390 9.20 -0.89 19.53
CA TYR A 390 8.80 0.03 18.45
C TYR A 390 7.64 -0.51 17.59
N ILE A 391 7.69 -1.79 17.19
CA ILE A 391 6.70 -2.34 16.24
C ILE A 391 5.45 -2.90 16.95
N ASN A 392 5.62 -3.74 17.98
CA ASN A 392 4.49 -4.36 18.68
C ASN A 392 3.53 -3.32 19.30
N PRO A 393 3.97 -2.24 19.98
CA PRO A 393 3.06 -1.25 20.55
C PRO A 393 2.20 -0.51 19.53
N ILE A 394 2.67 -0.42 18.27
CA ILE A 394 1.93 0.15 17.13
C ILE A 394 1.02 -0.91 16.48
N LYS A 395 1.49 -2.15 16.39
CA LYS A 395 0.79 -3.29 15.77
C LYS A 395 -0.34 -3.87 16.64
N GLU A 396 -0.26 -3.70 17.96
CA GLU A 396 -1.25 -4.16 18.95
C GLU A 396 -2.58 -3.40 18.87
N SER A 397 -3.33 -3.75 17.82
CA SER A 397 -4.78 -3.70 17.79
C SER A 397 -5.38 -4.60 18.87
N VAL A 398 -6.56 -4.22 19.36
CA VAL A 398 -7.14 -4.70 20.62
C VAL A 398 -7.36 -6.22 20.64
N GLN A 399 -6.83 -6.90 21.66
CA GLN A 399 -7.47 -8.11 22.21
C GLN A 399 -8.56 -7.64 23.18
N GLY A 400 -9.82 -7.97 22.88
CA GLY A 400 -11.02 -7.58 23.64
C GLY A 400 -12.28 -8.05 22.94
#